data_AF-A0A821C462-F1
#
_entry.id   AF-A0A821C462-F1
#
_cell.length_a   1.000
_cell.length_b   1.000
_cell.length_c   1.000
_cell.angle_alpha   90.00
_cell.angle_beta   90.00
_cell.angle_gamma   90.00
#
_symmetry.space_group_name_H-M   'P 1'
#
loop_
_entity.id
_entity.type
_entity.pdbx_description
1 polymer ?
#
loop_
_entity_poly.entity_id
_entity_poly.type
_entity_poly.pdbx_seq_one_letter_code
_entity_poly.pdbx_strand_id
1 'polypeptide(L)' 'VHDEVRIISKFKDTTPIAIFRLDVATVYNEKEHSFERRWAQLVNPENLGAQCGHLLVSMSVTQHGLPTK' A
#
# COMPACT_ATOMS: atom_id res chain seq x y z
N VAL A 1 -25.86 0.12 1.12
CA VAL A 1 -25.30 -0.69 0.02
C VAL A 1 -23.79 -0.56 0.14
N HIS A 2 -23.12 -1.58 0.68
CA HIS A 2 -21.67 -1.59 0.83
C HIS A 2 -21.12 -2.28 -0.42
N ASP A 3 -20.55 -1.50 -1.33
CA ASP A 3 -19.86 -2.06 -2.49
C ASP A 3 -18.56 -2.71 -2.00
N GLU A 4 -18.55 -4.04 -1.95
CA GLU A 4 -17.34 -4.82 -1.76
C GLU A 4 -16.43 -4.59 -2.97
N VAL A 5 -15.34 -3.84 -2.75
CA VAL A 5 -14.27 -3.69 -3.74
C VAL A 5 -13.63 -5.06 -3.98
N ARG A 6 -14.06 -5.74 -5.05
CA ARG A 6 -13.41 -6.97 -5.52
C ARG A 6 -12.02 -6.64 -6.05
N ILE A 7 -11.00 -6.89 -5.24
CA ILE A 7 -9.61 -6.95 -5.70
C ILE A 7 -9.49 -8.16 -6.63
N ILE A 8 -9.53 -7.94 -7.94
CA ILE A 8 -9.28 -8.98 -8.94
C ILE A 8 -7.76 -9.24 -8.97
N SER A 9 -7.30 -10.08 -8.04
CA SER A 9 -5.93 -10.58 -8.03
C SER A 9 -5.80 -11.70 -9.06
N LYS A 10 -4.83 -11.57 -10.00
CA LYS A 10 -4.39 -12.69 -10.87
C LYS A 10 -3.70 -13.81 -10.09
N PHE A 11 -3.51 -13.64 -8.78
CA PHE A 11 -2.80 -14.54 -7.91
C PHE A 11 -3.75 -15.43 -7.10
N LYS A 12 -4.72 -16.08 -7.77
CA LYS A 12 -5.73 -16.91 -7.11
C LYS A 12 -5.14 -18.08 -6.30
N ASP A 13 -3.93 -18.52 -6.65
CA ASP A 13 -3.24 -19.66 -6.02
C ASP A 13 -1.93 -19.28 -5.30
N THR A 14 -1.73 -18.00 -4.99
CA THR A 14 -0.52 -17.60 -4.23
C THR A 14 -0.82 -17.39 -2.76
N THR A 15 0.05 -17.93 -1.92
CA THR A 15 0.06 -17.61 -0.49
C THR A 15 0.81 -16.29 -0.28
N PRO A 16 0.24 -15.28 0.39
CA PRO A 16 0.96 -14.07 0.73
C PRO A 16 2.10 -14.42 1.69
N ILE A 17 3.31 -13.91 1.42
CA ILE A 17 4.49 -14.12 2.29
C ILE A 17 4.62 -13.02 3.36
N ALA A 18 3.98 -11.87 3.14
CA ALA A 18 4.04 -10.69 3.99
C ALA A 18 2.94 -9.69 3.63
N ILE A 19 2.60 -8.81 4.58
CA ILE A 19 1.69 -7.67 4.39
C ILE A 19 2.38 -6.40 4.89
N PHE A 20 2.13 -5.26 4.25
CA PHE A 20 2.38 -3.94 4.85
C PHE A 20 1.10 -3.11 4.80
N ARG A 21 0.99 -2.12 5.69
CA ARG A 21 -0.15 -1.19 5.73
C ARG A 21 0.37 0.24 5.61
N LEU A 22 -0.32 1.04 4.82
CA LEU A 22 -0.02 2.45 4.63
C LEU A 22 -1.34 3.23 4.60
N ASP A 23 -1.44 4.25 5.44
CA ASP A 23 -2.57 5.17 5.42
C ASP A 23 -2.38 6.20 4.30
N VAL A 24 -3.39 6.32 3.43
CA VAL A 24 -3.39 7.28 2.32
C VAL A 24 -3.33 8.71 2.86
N ALA A 25 -3.96 8.99 4.00
CA ALA A 25 -3.93 10.31 4.62
C ALA A 25 -2.50 10.73 5.00
N THR A 26 -1.67 9.78 5.43
CA THR A 26 -0.25 10.03 5.70
C THR A 26 0.47 10.54 4.46
N VAL A 27 0.21 9.94 3.30
CA VAL A 27 0.82 10.35 2.03
C VAL A 27 0.26 11.69 1.54
N TYR A 28 -1.05 11.86 1.66
CA TYR A 28 -1.73 13.08 1.21
C TYR A 28 -1.24 14.32 1.97
N ASN A 29 -0.88 14.17 3.24
CA ASN A 29 -0.37 15.28 4.05
C ASN A 29 1.11 15.60 3.80
N GLU A 30 1.83 14.78 3.02
CA GLU A 30 3.22 15.08 2.63
C GLU A 30 3.29 16.17 1.55
N LYS A 31 4.48 16.74 1.39
CA LYS A 31 4.77 17.69 0.30
C LYS A 31 4.47 17.02 -1.04
N GLU A 32 3.77 17.75 -1.91
CA GLU A 32 3.36 17.26 -3.25
C GLU A 32 2.48 16.00 -3.20
N HIS A 33 1.86 15.70 -2.04
CA HIS A 33 1.03 14.51 -1.82
C HIS A 33 1.79 13.21 -2.15
N SER A 34 3.09 13.17 -1.85
CA SER A 34 3.97 12.07 -2.26
C SER A 34 4.98 11.71 -1.20
N PHE A 35 5.33 10.42 -1.15
CA PHE A 35 6.53 9.96 -0.48
C PHE A 35 7.39 9.14 -1.44
N GLU A 36 8.70 9.36 -1.35
CA GLU A 36 9.67 8.64 -2.15
C GLU A 36 10.58 7.79 -1.27
N ARG A 37 10.79 6.54 -1.68
CA ARG A 37 11.79 5.62 -1.13
C ARG A 37 11.76 5.53 0.40
N ARG A 38 10.56 5.33 0.96
CA ARG A 38 10.37 5.08 2.38
C ARG A 38 10.36 3.58 2.65
N TRP A 39 11.05 3.15 3.70
CA TRP A 39 10.99 1.77 4.17
C TRP A 39 9.68 1.54 4.93
N ALA A 40 8.88 0.59 4.44
CA ALA A 40 7.68 0.09 5.10
C ALA A 40 7.99 -1.24 5.79
N GLN A 41 7.52 -1.38 7.03
CA GLN A 41 7.63 -2.63 7.79
C GLN A 41 6.68 -3.68 7.20
N LEU A 42 7.22 -4.85 6.88
CA LEU A 42 6.44 -6.03 6.52
C LEU A 42 6.12 -6.84 7.79
N VAL A 43 4.89 -7.35 7.86
CA VAL A 43 4.40 -8.23 8.93
C VAL A 43 3.94 -9.56 8.36
N ASN A 44 4.06 -10.61 9.18
CA ASN A 44 3.59 -11.94 8.83
C ASN A 44 2.05 -11.94 8.71
N PRO A 45 1.46 -12.47 7.61
CA PRO A 45 0.00 -12.53 7.44
C PRO A 45 -0.71 -13.35 8.53
N GLU A 46 -0.06 -14.37 9.08
CA GLU A 46 -0.60 -15.24 10.12
C GLU A 46 -0.41 -14.67 11.54
N ASN A 47 0.52 -13.72 11.70
CA ASN A 47 0.80 -13.05 12.97
C ASN A 47 1.18 -11.59 12.71
N LEU A 48 0.20 -10.69 12.79
CA LEU A 48 0.38 -9.26 12.52
C LEU A 48 1.33 -8.55 13.49
N GLY A 49 1.66 -9.17 14.63
CA GLY A 49 2.66 -8.67 15.58
C GLY A 49 4.10 -9.07 15.23
N ALA A 50 4.29 -10.02 14.32
CA ALA A 50 5.60 -10.53 13.92
C ALA A 50 6.11 -9.77 12.69
N GLN A 51 7.18 -9.01 12.89
CA GLN A 51 7.93 -8.34 11.82
C GLN A 51 8.70 -9.39 11.00
N CYS A 52 8.59 -9.33 9.67
CA CYS A 52 9.24 -10.31 8.78
C CYS A 52 10.14 -9.70 7.69
N GLY A 53 10.24 -8.37 7.60
CA GLY A 53 11.12 -7.71 6.64
C GLY A 53 10.79 -6.24 6.39
N HIS A 54 11.40 -5.66 5.36
CA HIS A 54 11.13 -4.29 4.94
C HIS A 54 10.90 -4.22 3.44
N LEU A 55 10.03 -3.32 3.01
CA LEU A 55 9.78 -3.01 1.61
C LEU A 55 10.11 -1.54 1.36
N LEU A 56 10.90 -1.24 0.32
CA LEU A 56 11.12 0.14 -0.10
C LEU A 56 9.97 0.56 -1.01
N VAL A 57 9.21 1.58 -0.62
CA VAL A 57 8.01 2.03 -1.33
C VAL A 57 8.12 3.51 -1.69
N SER A 58 7.57 3.87 -2.84
CA SER A 58 7.18 5.24 -3.18
C SER A 58 5.70 5.24 -3.54
N MET A 59 4.93 6.23 -3.10
CA MET A 59 3.58 6.42 -3.59
C MET A 59 3.21 7.91 -3.59
N SER A 60 2.36 8.25 -4.55
CA SER A 60 1.79 9.57 -4.75
C SER A 60 0.28 9.46 -4.79
N VAL A 61 -0.40 10.48 -4.25
CA VAL A 61 -1.84 10.62 -4.35
C VAL A 61 -2.14 11.67 -5.42
N THR A 62 -2.73 11.24 -6.52
CA THR A 62 -3.12 12.11 -7.63
C THR A 62 -4.63 12.21 -7.73
N GLN A 63 -5.12 13.35 -8.23
CA GLN A 63 -6.53 13.51 -8.51
C GLN A 63 -6.88 12.72 -9.79
N HIS A 64 -7.91 11.88 -9.73
CA HIS A 64 -8.40 11.17 -10.92
C HIS A 64 -8.82 12.19 -11.99
N GLY A 65 -8.12 12.23 -13.13
CA GLY A 65 -8.56 12.94 -14.33
C GLY A 65 -7.76 14.17 -14.78
N LEU A 66 -6.61 14.50 -14.18
CA LEU A 66 -5.71 15.49 -14.76
C LEU A 66 -4.33 14.87 -15.05
N PRO A 67 -3.87 14.86 -16.32
CA PRO A 67 -2.53 14.41 -16.65
C PRO A 67 -1.53 15.34 -15.98
N THR A 68 -0.62 14.76 -15.20
CA THR A 68 0.58 15.44 -14.73
C THR A 68 1.35 15.96 -15.95
N LYS A 69 1.52 17.28 -16.03
CA LYS A 69 2.30 17.96 -17.09
C LYS A 69 3.78 17.65 -16.97
#